data_AF-A0A7V8E196-F1
#
_entry.id   AF-A0A7V8E196-F1
#
_cell.length_a   1.000
_cell.length_b   1.000
_cell.length_c   1.000
_cell.angle_alpha   90.00
_cell.angle_beta   90.00
_cell.angle_gamma   90.00
#
_symmetry.space_group_name_H-M   'P 1'
#
loop_
_entity.id
_entity.type
_entity.pdbx_description
1 polymer ?
#
loop_
_entity_poly.entity_id
_entity_poly.type
_entity_poly.pdbx_seq_one_letter_code
_entity_poly.pdbx_strand_id
1 'polypeptide(L)'
;MGRLRGDWRDLFAGFVIALDVRKLVLALTGALLIFMFVFLPAPWVALKYDTELAAELDARGAEWYVAMVPDAIGVIYRQPWHIPFWWTCAAILIGTAIWSLFGGAISRIAAVEIAKEDRIRTQEALSFAWRKWGSNFSSLVACVLGFLFFSSLIAVVALPGRIPGAGPWLGLLPALLMPALFVLSFIASLNALGTAFGFPLFYPAIAAEGTDAFDAISRGFSYIYSRPWHALAYTTVMLVHGAISAAFINAFGLGMLAVTCLPLRVGMGPNFDRVLDFALGQASYDNLVAAGGTGLGWSAILITSWLYLLAGLTLAYALSYLQSQLTMIYFLLRQRVDELPMTYVYEEREEEESAAAGGEKPAEAAKDGGAK
;
A
#
# COMPACT_ATOMS: atom_id res chain seq x y z
N MET A 1 -15.25 -9.60 19.87
CA MET A 1 -15.52 -10.27 18.58
C MET A 1 -15.97 -11.68 18.91
N GLY A 2 -16.87 -12.29 18.14
CA GLY A 2 -17.12 -13.74 18.31
C GLY A 2 -15.91 -14.53 17.78
N ARG A 3 -15.66 -15.72 18.32
CA ARG A 3 -14.55 -16.58 17.89
C ARG A 3 -14.61 -16.84 16.38
N LEU A 4 -13.51 -16.56 15.68
CA LEU A 4 -13.39 -16.79 14.23
C LEU A 4 -13.54 -18.29 13.93
N ARG A 5 -14.20 -18.62 12.81
CA ARG A 5 -14.56 -20.00 12.45
C ARG A 5 -13.46 -20.73 11.68
N GLY A 6 -12.50 -20.01 11.11
CA GLY A 6 -11.55 -20.54 10.13
C GLY A 6 -12.21 -20.85 8.79
N ASP A 7 -13.28 -20.12 8.44
CA ASP A 7 -13.98 -20.27 7.17
C ASP A 7 -14.15 -18.92 6.45
N TRP A 8 -14.60 -18.98 5.20
CA TRP A 8 -14.76 -17.80 4.35
C TRP A 8 -15.70 -16.74 4.92
N ARG A 9 -16.55 -17.07 5.90
CA ARG A 9 -17.48 -16.11 6.54
C ARG A 9 -16.75 -15.15 7.46
N ASP A 10 -15.54 -15.49 7.91
CA ASP A 10 -14.71 -14.61 8.71
C ASP A 10 -14.31 -13.34 7.93
N LEU A 11 -14.37 -13.36 6.59
CA LEU A 11 -14.19 -12.18 5.75
C LEU A 11 -15.23 -11.08 6.03
N PHE A 12 -16.44 -11.42 6.51
CA PHE A 12 -17.43 -10.41 6.89
C PHE A 12 -17.06 -9.68 8.19
N ALA A 13 -16.27 -10.31 9.06
CA ALA A 13 -15.76 -9.66 10.26
C ALA A 13 -14.79 -8.50 9.92
N GLY A 14 -14.21 -8.52 8.72
CA GLY A 14 -13.24 -7.52 8.28
C GLY A 14 -13.77 -6.08 8.26
N PHE A 15 -15.10 -5.86 8.23
CA PHE A 15 -15.67 -4.52 8.40
C PHE A 15 -15.29 -3.91 9.76
N VAL A 16 -15.47 -4.68 10.83
CA VAL A 16 -15.20 -4.26 12.21
C VAL A 16 -13.70 -4.19 12.46
N ILE A 17 -12.94 -5.17 11.94
CA ILE A 17 -11.47 -5.16 12.02
C ILE A 17 -10.92 -3.89 11.37
N ALA A 18 -11.46 -3.47 10.22
CA ALA A 18 -10.99 -2.29 9.50
C ALA A 18 -11.26 -0.95 10.21
N LEU A 19 -12.32 -0.88 11.04
CA LEU A 19 -12.76 0.35 11.73
C LEU A 19 -11.95 0.68 12.99
N ASP A 20 -10.88 -0.06 13.29
CA ASP A 20 -9.98 0.29 14.37
C ASP A 20 -9.30 1.64 14.11
N VAL A 21 -9.51 2.58 15.04
CA VAL A 21 -8.93 3.93 15.00
C VAL A 21 -7.42 3.90 14.79
N ARG A 22 -6.70 2.91 15.35
CA ARG A 22 -5.25 2.77 15.20
C ARG A 22 -4.85 2.53 13.75
N LYS A 23 -5.57 1.64 13.06
CA LYS A 23 -5.34 1.32 11.65
C LYS A 23 -5.76 2.47 10.75
N LEU A 24 -6.86 3.17 11.07
CA LEU A 24 -7.30 4.37 10.36
C LEU A 24 -6.26 5.50 10.46
N VAL A 25 -5.70 5.76 11.64
CA VAL A 25 -4.66 6.79 11.83
C VAL A 25 -3.38 6.41 11.07
N LEU A 26 -2.95 5.15 11.11
CA LEU A 26 -1.79 4.69 10.33
C LEU A 26 -2.02 4.82 8.82
N ALA A 27 -3.20 4.41 8.34
CA ALA A 27 -3.57 4.51 6.93
C ALA A 27 -3.63 5.97 6.45
N LEU A 28 -4.25 6.86 7.25
CA LEU A 28 -4.30 8.29 6.98
C LEU A 28 -2.91 8.91 6.96
N THR A 29 -2.07 8.58 7.96
CA THR A 29 -0.70 9.09 8.03
C THR A 29 0.13 8.64 6.84
N GLY A 30 0.06 7.36 6.46
CA GLY A 30 0.72 6.83 5.27
C GLY A 30 0.24 7.52 3.99
N ALA A 31 -1.08 7.70 3.84
CA ALA A 31 -1.66 8.40 2.68
C ALA A 31 -1.22 9.87 2.61
N LEU A 32 -1.19 10.58 3.74
CA LEU A 32 -0.74 11.97 3.81
C LEU A 32 0.75 12.09 3.48
N LEU A 33 1.60 11.18 3.95
CA LEU A 33 3.02 11.18 3.62
C LEU A 33 3.25 10.87 2.14
N ILE A 34 2.50 9.92 1.56
CA ILE A 34 2.54 9.67 0.11
C ILE A 34 2.09 10.92 -0.64
N PHE A 35 1.00 11.57 -0.22
CA PHE A 35 0.56 12.82 -0.82
C PHE A 35 1.65 13.90 -0.76
N MET A 36 2.28 14.08 0.41
CA MET A 36 3.33 15.09 0.63
C MET A 36 4.61 14.84 -0.16
N PHE A 37 5.05 13.58 -0.30
CA PHE A 37 6.32 13.27 -0.97
C PHE A 37 6.19 12.90 -2.44
N VAL A 38 5.00 12.47 -2.89
CA VAL A 38 4.78 11.99 -4.26
C VAL A 38 3.88 12.94 -5.05
N PHE A 39 2.72 13.29 -4.52
CA PHE A 39 1.74 14.08 -5.27
C PHE A 39 2.08 15.56 -5.24
N LEU A 40 2.42 16.09 -4.07
CA LEU A 40 2.72 17.50 -3.85
C LEU A 40 3.86 18.04 -4.72
N PRO A 41 5.00 17.33 -4.93
CA PRO A 41 6.05 17.85 -5.79
C PRO A 41 5.82 17.57 -7.28
N ALA A 42 4.81 16.78 -7.67
CA ALA A 42 4.58 16.40 -9.07
C ALA A 42 4.33 17.61 -9.99
N PRO A 43 3.55 18.65 -9.61
CA PRO A 43 3.43 19.87 -10.39
C PRO A 43 4.79 20.57 -10.63
N TRP A 44 5.65 20.68 -9.62
CA TRP A 44 6.98 21.30 -9.74
C TRP A 44 7.89 20.60 -10.74
N VAL A 45 7.77 19.28 -10.82
CA VAL A 45 8.48 18.52 -11.83
C VAL A 45 7.86 18.75 -13.20
N ALA A 46 6.53 18.70 -13.33
CA ALA A 46 5.84 18.93 -14.60
C ALA A 46 6.11 20.34 -15.17
N LEU A 47 6.16 21.36 -14.32
CA LEU A 47 6.53 22.75 -14.63
C LEU A 47 7.85 22.88 -15.40
N LYS A 48 8.81 21.98 -15.15
CA LYS A 48 10.12 22.01 -15.80
C LYS A 48 10.07 21.49 -17.24
N TYR A 49 9.02 20.76 -17.61
CA TYR A 49 8.89 20.08 -18.89
C TYR A 49 7.71 20.60 -19.72
N ASP A 50 6.79 21.37 -19.13
CA ASP A 50 5.65 21.98 -19.79
C ASP A 50 5.60 23.50 -19.54
N THR A 51 5.91 24.28 -20.57
CA THR A 51 5.93 25.75 -20.53
C THR A 51 4.53 26.38 -20.48
N GLU A 52 3.49 25.68 -20.94
CA GLU A 52 2.11 26.18 -20.88
C GLU A 52 1.52 25.98 -19.48
N LEU A 53 1.71 24.80 -18.89
CA LEU A 53 1.39 24.55 -17.48
C LEU A 53 2.19 25.47 -16.55
N ALA A 54 3.43 25.79 -16.92
CA ALA A 54 4.23 26.79 -16.22
C ALA A 54 3.68 28.20 -16.30
N ALA A 55 3.22 28.62 -17.47
CA ALA A 55 2.55 29.91 -17.59
C ALA A 55 1.23 29.97 -16.80
N GLU A 56 0.46 28.87 -16.76
CA GLU A 56 -0.81 28.81 -16.02
C GLU A 56 -0.61 28.80 -14.48
N LEU A 57 0.40 28.08 -13.99
CA LEU A 57 0.73 28.02 -12.56
C LEU A 57 1.48 29.27 -12.08
N ASP A 58 2.36 29.86 -12.90
CA ASP A 58 3.06 31.12 -12.59
C ASP A 58 2.08 32.30 -12.55
N ALA A 59 1.05 32.29 -13.42
CA ALA A 59 -0.05 33.26 -13.37
C ALA A 59 -0.91 33.19 -12.10
N ARG A 60 -0.90 32.06 -11.37
CA ARG A 60 -1.65 31.85 -10.11
C ARG A 60 -0.85 32.19 -8.83
N GLY A 61 0.44 32.52 -8.94
CA GLY A 61 1.26 33.03 -7.82
C GLY A 61 1.28 32.13 -6.57
N ALA A 62 1.23 32.75 -5.37
CA ALA A 62 1.32 32.07 -4.06
C ALA A 62 0.04 31.28 -3.66
N GLU A 63 -0.99 31.29 -4.48
CA GLU A 63 -2.31 30.69 -4.22
C GLU A 63 -2.35 29.18 -4.49
N TRP A 64 -1.25 28.63 -5.02
CA TRP A 64 -1.14 27.22 -5.41
C TRP A 64 -1.31 26.22 -4.27
N TYR A 65 -1.04 26.62 -3.01
CA TYR A 65 -1.13 25.72 -1.84
C TYR A 65 -2.55 25.17 -1.59
N VAL A 66 -3.59 25.82 -2.12
CA VAL A 66 -4.98 25.44 -1.87
C VAL A 66 -5.63 24.74 -3.07
N ALA A 67 -5.26 25.15 -4.28
CA ALA A 67 -5.52 24.37 -5.50
C ALA A 67 -4.62 23.12 -5.59
N MET A 68 -3.70 22.96 -4.64
CA MET A 68 -2.68 21.91 -4.55
C MET A 68 -3.23 20.50 -4.62
N VAL A 69 -4.35 20.20 -3.97
CA VAL A 69 -4.92 18.85 -3.95
C VAL A 69 -5.60 18.52 -5.29
N PRO A 70 -6.55 19.34 -5.80
CA PRO A 70 -7.15 19.10 -7.11
C PRO A 70 -6.16 19.16 -8.28
N ASP A 71 -5.17 20.05 -8.23
CA ASP A 71 -4.20 20.23 -9.31
C ASP A 71 -3.05 19.21 -9.24
N ALA A 72 -2.55 18.81 -8.06
CA ALA A 72 -1.55 17.73 -7.98
C ALA A 72 -2.12 16.40 -8.48
N ILE A 73 -3.37 16.12 -8.14
CA ILE A 73 -4.12 14.98 -8.70
C ILE A 73 -4.34 15.24 -10.20
N GLY A 74 -4.84 16.41 -10.57
CA GLY A 74 -5.16 16.79 -11.94
C GLY A 74 -3.99 16.68 -12.91
N VAL A 75 -2.78 17.11 -12.55
CA VAL A 75 -1.57 17.03 -13.38
C VAL A 75 -1.22 15.58 -13.69
N ILE A 76 -1.26 14.70 -12.69
CA ILE A 76 -0.96 13.28 -12.85
C ILE A 76 -1.99 12.59 -13.78
N TYR A 77 -3.28 12.92 -13.64
CA TYR A 77 -4.34 12.25 -14.39
C TYR A 77 -4.61 12.84 -15.77
N ARG A 78 -4.50 14.17 -15.95
CA ARG A 78 -4.79 14.85 -17.23
C ARG A 78 -3.60 14.82 -18.19
N GLN A 79 -2.38 14.83 -17.68
CA GLN A 79 -1.15 15.01 -18.48
C GLN A 79 -0.03 14.02 -18.09
N PRO A 80 -0.28 12.69 -18.07
CA PRO A 80 0.71 11.71 -17.58
C PRO A 80 2.01 11.70 -18.40
N TRP A 81 1.95 12.12 -19.67
CA TRP A 81 3.09 12.11 -20.61
C TRP A 81 4.12 13.23 -20.35
N HIS A 82 3.74 14.27 -19.60
CA HIS A 82 4.61 15.40 -19.26
C HIS A 82 5.45 15.14 -18.00
N ILE A 83 5.15 14.06 -17.27
CA ILE A 83 5.93 13.64 -16.12
C ILE A 83 7.12 12.80 -16.61
N PRO A 84 8.36 13.19 -16.32
CA PRO A 84 9.51 12.45 -16.79
C PRO A 84 9.56 11.06 -16.14
N PHE A 85 10.02 10.07 -16.91
CA PHE A 85 10.07 8.67 -16.47
C PHE A 85 10.77 8.48 -15.11
N TRP A 86 11.88 9.21 -14.88
CA TRP A 86 12.63 9.13 -13.62
C TRP A 86 11.79 9.56 -12.40
N TRP A 87 10.90 10.54 -12.55
CA TRP A 87 10.00 10.97 -11.48
C TRP A 87 8.95 9.90 -11.18
N THR A 88 8.40 9.27 -12.22
CA THR A 88 7.44 8.16 -12.04
C THR A 88 8.08 7.00 -11.28
N CYS A 89 9.32 6.62 -11.63
CA CYS A 89 10.07 5.62 -10.88
C CYS A 89 10.33 6.03 -9.43
N ALA A 90 10.76 7.28 -9.19
CA ALA A 90 11.00 7.80 -7.85
C ALA A 90 9.71 7.83 -7.01
N ALA A 91 8.59 8.29 -7.59
CA ALA A 91 7.27 8.31 -7.00
C ALA A 91 6.81 6.91 -6.56
N ILE A 92 6.96 5.91 -7.42
CA ILE A 92 6.62 4.51 -7.11
C ILE A 92 7.51 3.98 -5.98
N LEU A 93 8.82 4.22 -6.02
CA LEU A 93 9.74 3.74 -4.98
C LEU A 93 9.49 4.42 -3.63
N ILE A 94 9.30 5.74 -3.61
CA ILE A 94 9.00 6.50 -2.39
C ILE A 94 7.63 6.08 -1.84
N GLY A 95 6.61 5.96 -2.69
CA GLY A 95 5.29 5.48 -2.30
C GLY A 95 5.35 4.07 -1.70
N THR A 96 6.09 3.16 -2.33
CA THR A 96 6.31 1.79 -1.84
C THR A 96 7.09 1.77 -0.53
N ALA A 97 8.10 2.63 -0.37
CA ALA A 97 8.90 2.77 0.85
C ALA A 97 8.08 3.29 2.04
N ILE A 98 7.18 4.25 1.79
CA ILE A 98 6.26 4.74 2.82
C ILE A 98 5.24 3.63 3.14
N TRP A 99 4.63 3.05 2.11
CA TRP A 99 3.59 2.05 2.29
C TRP A 99 4.09 0.74 2.91
N SER A 100 5.34 0.35 2.68
CA SER A 100 5.94 -0.83 3.31
C SER A 100 6.03 -0.72 4.84
N LEU A 101 6.12 0.50 5.38
CA LEU A 101 6.07 0.75 6.81
C LEU A 101 4.62 0.70 7.33
N PHE A 102 3.72 1.51 6.76
CA PHE A 102 2.35 1.65 7.27
C PHE A 102 1.48 0.43 6.96
N GLY A 103 1.56 -0.12 5.75
CA GLY A 103 0.89 -1.37 5.35
C GLY A 103 1.38 -2.57 6.15
N GLY A 104 2.68 -2.64 6.44
CA GLY A 104 3.27 -3.64 7.34
C GLY A 104 2.73 -3.53 8.77
N ALA A 105 2.65 -2.31 9.32
CA ALA A 105 2.13 -2.06 10.67
C ALA A 105 0.62 -2.40 10.77
N ILE A 106 -0.19 -2.01 9.78
CA ILE A 106 -1.62 -2.35 9.72
C ILE A 106 -1.81 -3.87 9.63
N SER A 107 -1.02 -4.54 8.78
CA SER A 107 -1.03 -6.00 8.67
C SER A 107 -0.70 -6.66 10.01
N ARG A 108 0.25 -6.10 10.76
CA ARG A 108 0.65 -6.63 12.06
C ARG A 108 -0.45 -6.47 13.11
N ILE A 109 -1.12 -5.32 13.16
CA ILE A 109 -2.29 -5.12 14.03
C ILE A 109 -3.39 -6.12 13.67
N ALA A 110 -3.71 -6.26 12.39
CA ALA A 110 -4.71 -7.20 11.91
C ALA A 110 -4.32 -8.65 12.24
N ALA A 111 -3.05 -9.03 12.08
CA ALA A 111 -2.60 -10.39 12.30
C ALA A 111 -2.74 -10.82 13.77
N VAL A 112 -2.38 -9.94 14.72
CA VAL A 112 -2.52 -10.25 16.14
C VAL A 112 -3.99 -10.24 16.57
N GLU A 113 -4.80 -9.31 16.05
CA GLU A 113 -6.24 -9.27 16.33
C GLU A 113 -6.98 -10.51 15.82
N ILE A 114 -6.58 -11.03 14.65
CA ILE A 114 -7.13 -12.25 14.06
C ILE A 114 -6.68 -13.50 14.83
N ALA A 115 -5.40 -13.59 15.18
CA ALA A 115 -4.83 -14.80 15.76
C ALA A 115 -5.11 -14.94 17.26
N LYS A 116 -4.97 -13.86 18.03
CA LYS A 116 -5.03 -13.90 19.50
C LYS A 116 -6.30 -13.28 20.08
N GLU A 117 -7.14 -12.66 19.24
CA GLU A 117 -8.27 -11.83 19.69
C GLU A 117 -7.82 -10.69 20.64
N ASP A 118 -6.54 -10.30 20.55
CA ASP A 118 -5.90 -9.31 21.41
C ASP A 118 -5.44 -8.08 20.61
N ARG A 119 -5.13 -7.00 21.33
CA ARG A 119 -4.88 -5.68 20.78
C ARG A 119 -3.45 -5.23 21.07
N ILE A 120 -2.59 -5.29 20.05
CA ILE A 120 -1.23 -4.72 20.15
C ILE A 120 -1.23 -3.19 20.10
N ARG A 121 -0.24 -2.56 20.74
CA ARG A 121 -0.12 -1.10 20.70
C ARG A 121 0.37 -0.66 19.32
N THR A 122 -0.08 0.52 18.87
CA THR A 122 0.35 1.09 17.58
C THR A 122 1.88 1.25 17.50
N GLN A 123 2.52 1.57 18.63
CA GLN A 123 3.97 1.70 18.71
C GLN A 123 4.69 0.37 18.48
N GLU A 124 4.18 -0.73 19.04
CA GLU A 124 4.74 -2.08 18.86
C GLU A 124 4.55 -2.57 17.42
N ALA A 125 3.40 -2.28 16.81
CA ALA A 125 3.15 -2.59 15.41
C ALA A 125 4.09 -1.81 14.48
N LEU A 126 4.35 -0.53 14.78
CA LEU A 126 5.24 0.31 13.99
C LEU A 126 6.72 -0.08 14.20
N SER A 127 7.14 -0.43 15.42
CA SER A 127 8.50 -0.91 15.67
C SER A 127 8.76 -2.25 14.96
N PHE A 128 7.77 -3.14 14.94
CA PHE A 128 7.82 -4.36 14.13
C PHE A 128 8.00 -4.03 12.64
N ALA A 129 7.12 -3.18 12.11
CA ALA A 129 7.16 -2.82 10.69
C ALA A 129 8.44 -2.06 10.29
N TRP A 130 9.02 -1.27 11.21
CA TRP A 130 10.30 -0.59 11.00
C TRP A 130 11.47 -1.57 10.95
N ARG A 131 11.54 -2.54 11.86
CA ARG A 131 12.58 -3.58 11.84
C ARG A 131 12.48 -4.48 10.61
N LYS A 132 11.26 -4.81 10.18
CA LYS A 132 10.99 -5.59 8.97
C LYS A 132 10.77 -4.70 7.73
N TRP A 133 11.13 -3.42 7.79
CA TRP A 133 10.91 -2.48 6.68
C TRP A 133 11.66 -2.91 5.42
N GLY A 134 12.91 -3.38 5.58
CA GLY A 134 13.71 -3.92 4.49
C GLY A 134 13.02 -5.10 3.80
N SER A 135 12.46 -6.04 4.57
CA SER A 135 11.72 -7.19 4.04
C SER A 135 10.42 -6.77 3.36
N ASN A 136 9.64 -5.88 3.97
CA ASN A 136 8.40 -5.36 3.39
C ASN A 136 8.67 -4.62 2.07
N PHE A 137 9.66 -3.73 2.03
CA PHE A 137 10.01 -2.97 0.83
C PHE A 137 10.57 -3.86 -0.28
N SER A 138 11.55 -4.71 0.06
CA SER A 138 12.21 -5.56 -0.93
C SER A 138 11.29 -6.66 -1.48
N SER A 139 10.27 -7.12 -0.74
CA SER A 139 9.32 -8.12 -1.25
C SER A 139 8.63 -7.66 -2.55
N LEU A 140 8.26 -6.38 -2.66
CA LEU A 140 7.63 -5.82 -3.84
C LEU A 140 8.65 -5.48 -4.93
N VAL A 141 9.77 -4.87 -4.55
CA VAL A 141 10.81 -4.44 -5.51
C VAL A 141 11.51 -5.65 -6.13
N ALA A 142 11.78 -6.70 -5.37
CA ALA A 142 12.46 -7.90 -5.85
C ALA A 142 11.66 -8.63 -6.94
N CYS A 143 10.33 -8.65 -6.86
CA CYS A 143 9.49 -9.21 -7.90
C CYS A 143 9.64 -8.48 -9.24
N VAL A 144 9.62 -7.14 -9.21
CA VAL A 144 9.82 -6.30 -10.41
C VAL A 144 11.24 -6.49 -10.96
N LEU A 145 12.25 -6.46 -10.09
CA LEU A 145 13.64 -6.70 -10.48
C LEU A 145 13.85 -8.10 -11.06
N GLY A 146 13.20 -9.13 -10.50
CA GLY A 146 13.25 -10.49 -11.02
C GLY A 146 12.68 -10.59 -12.43
N PHE A 147 11.55 -9.93 -12.70
CA PHE A 147 10.96 -9.88 -14.04
C PHE A 147 11.87 -9.17 -15.04
N LEU A 148 12.40 -8.01 -14.65
CA LEU A 148 13.34 -7.24 -15.48
C LEU A 148 14.64 -8.01 -15.73
N PHE A 149 15.14 -8.73 -14.73
CA PHE A 149 16.34 -9.56 -14.83
C PHE A 149 16.17 -10.63 -15.91
N PHE A 150 15.15 -11.49 -15.82
CA PHE A 150 14.91 -12.52 -16.84
C PHE A 150 14.64 -11.93 -18.22
N SER A 151 13.87 -10.82 -18.30
CA SER A 151 13.60 -10.11 -19.56
C SER A 151 14.88 -9.54 -20.18
N SER A 152 15.79 -9.02 -19.36
CA SER A 152 17.08 -8.48 -19.80
C SER A 152 18.02 -9.55 -20.32
N LEU A 153 18.04 -10.75 -19.73
CA LEU A 153 18.84 -11.87 -20.24
C LEU A 153 18.40 -12.25 -21.66
N ILE A 154 17.08 -12.30 -21.89
CA ILE A 154 16.52 -12.54 -23.23
C ILE A 154 16.94 -11.42 -24.20
N ALA A 155 16.84 -10.16 -23.77
CA ALA A 155 17.24 -9.01 -24.57
C ALA A 155 18.73 -9.05 -24.94
N VAL A 156 19.62 -9.38 -23.98
CA VAL A 156 21.07 -9.48 -24.19
C VAL A 156 21.41 -10.53 -25.25
N VAL A 157 20.76 -11.70 -25.23
CA VAL A 157 20.94 -12.74 -26.25
C VAL A 157 20.50 -12.27 -27.64
N ALA A 158 19.49 -11.38 -27.71
CA ALA A 158 18.98 -10.84 -28.96
C ALA A 158 19.75 -9.61 -29.49
N LEU A 159 20.56 -8.92 -28.66
CA LEU A 159 21.29 -7.70 -29.04
C LEU A 159 22.14 -7.84 -30.32
N PRO A 160 22.89 -8.95 -30.55
CA PRO A 160 23.71 -9.11 -31.74
C PRO A 160 22.92 -9.03 -33.06
N GLY A 161 21.61 -9.33 -33.04
CA GLY A 161 20.73 -9.21 -34.20
C GLY A 161 20.53 -7.78 -34.71
N ARG A 162 20.89 -6.75 -33.91
CA ARG A 162 20.77 -5.33 -34.29
C ARG A 162 21.96 -4.79 -35.09
N ILE A 163 23.04 -5.56 -35.25
CA ILE A 163 24.26 -5.08 -35.92
C ILE A 163 24.01 -4.93 -37.43
N PRO A 164 24.23 -3.76 -38.04
CA PRO A 164 24.07 -3.60 -39.50
C PRO A 164 24.99 -4.56 -40.28
N GLY A 165 24.44 -5.22 -41.30
CA GLY A 165 25.17 -6.20 -42.14
C GLY A 165 25.32 -7.59 -41.50
N ALA A 166 25.81 -7.68 -40.26
CA ALA A 166 26.02 -8.96 -39.57
C ALA A 166 24.77 -9.48 -38.82
N GLY A 167 23.80 -8.61 -38.54
CA GLY A 167 22.60 -8.88 -37.75
C GLY A 167 21.77 -10.07 -38.22
N PRO A 168 21.49 -10.25 -39.54
CA PRO A 168 20.76 -11.43 -40.02
C PRO A 168 21.44 -12.76 -39.68
N TRP A 169 22.78 -12.80 -39.74
CA TRP A 169 23.56 -13.99 -39.40
C TRP A 169 23.67 -14.19 -37.88
N LEU A 170 23.90 -13.11 -37.14
CA LEU A 170 23.96 -13.14 -35.68
C LEU A 170 22.59 -13.40 -35.02
N GLY A 171 21.50 -13.11 -35.73
CA GLY A 171 20.13 -13.46 -35.35
C GLY A 171 19.85 -14.97 -35.33
N LEU A 172 20.73 -15.78 -35.92
CA LEU A 172 20.67 -17.24 -35.75
C LEU A 172 20.94 -17.67 -34.31
N LEU A 173 21.68 -16.86 -33.52
CA LEU A 173 21.97 -17.16 -32.12
C LEU A 173 20.69 -17.21 -31.25
N PRO A 174 19.85 -16.15 -31.18
CA PRO A 174 18.58 -16.25 -30.46
C PRO A 174 17.65 -17.29 -31.09
N ALA A 175 17.67 -17.49 -32.42
CA ALA A 175 16.87 -18.53 -33.09
C ALA A 175 17.25 -19.94 -32.61
N LEU A 176 18.55 -20.24 -32.49
CA LEU A 176 19.05 -21.52 -32.00
C LEU A 176 18.80 -21.69 -30.49
N LEU A 177 18.92 -20.60 -29.72
CA LEU A 177 18.67 -20.59 -28.28
C LEU A 177 17.18 -20.44 -27.92
N MET A 178 16.26 -20.42 -28.89
CA MET A 178 14.83 -20.22 -28.65
C MET A 178 14.25 -21.14 -27.56
N PRO A 179 14.57 -22.45 -27.51
CA PRO A 179 14.08 -23.30 -26.42
C PRO A 179 14.49 -22.78 -25.02
N ALA A 180 15.74 -22.31 -24.86
CA ALA A 180 16.20 -21.72 -23.61
C ALA A 180 15.54 -20.36 -23.33
N LEU A 181 15.33 -19.53 -24.37
CA LEU A 181 14.63 -18.25 -24.23
C LEU A 181 13.15 -18.44 -23.84
N PHE A 182 12.49 -19.50 -24.31
CA PHE A 182 11.15 -19.87 -23.86
C PHE A 182 11.13 -20.28 -22.39
N VAL A 183 12.15 -21.01 -21.90
CA VAL A 183 12.28 -21.32 -20.46
C VAL A 183 12.43 -20.02 -19.65
N LEU A 184 13.30 -19.10 -20.06
CA LEU A 184 13.44 -17.80 -19.39
C LEU A 184 12.12 -17.00 -19.40
N SER A 185 11.41 -17.00 -20.53
CA SER A 185 10.13 -16.32 -20.67
C SER A 185 9.05 -16.97 -19.81
N PHE A 186 9.07 -18.29 -19.68
CA PHE A 186 8.17 -19.03 -18.80
C PHE A 186 8.41 -18.67 -17.34
N ILE A 187 9.67 -18.63 -16.89
CA ILE A 187 10.03 -18.20 -15.52
C ILE A 187 9.61 -16.73 -15.29
N ALA A 188 9.91 -15.84 -16.24
CA ALA A 188 9.49 -14.44 -16.16
C ALA A 188 7.96 -14.30 -16.07
N SER A 189 7.22 -15.12 -16.83
CA SER A 189 5.75 -15.14 -16.83
C SER A 189 5.19 -15.67 -15.51
N LEU A 190 5.78 -16.74 -14.94
CA LEU A 190 5.41 -17.23 -13.61
C LEU A 190 5.71 -16.20 -12.52
N ASN A 191 6.83 -15.48 -12.61
CA ASN A 191 7.10 -14.40 -11.67
C ASN A 191 6.08 -13.26 -11.83
N ALA A 192 5.76 -12.86 -13.06
CA ALA A 192 4.78 -11.80 -13.31
C ALA A 192 3.37 -12.17 -12.81
N LEU A 193 2.92 -13.40 -13.11
CA LEU A 193 1.62 -13.90 -12.67
C LEU A 193 1.56 -14.04 -11.14
N GLY A 194 2.61 -14.63 -10.55
CA GLY A 194 2.73 -14.80 -9.11
C GLY A 194 2.77 -13.45 -8.41
N THR A 195 3.46 -12.46 -8.98
CA THR A 195 3.48 -11.09 -8.45
C THR A 195 2.10 -10.48 -8.53
N ALA A 196 1.45 -10.48 -9.70
CA ALA A 196 0.16 -9.83 -9.92
C ALA A 196 -0.93 -10.29 -8.95
N PHE A 197 -0.95 -11.58 -8.59
CA PHE A 197 -1.94 -12.15 -7.70
C PHE A 197 -1.46 -12.36 -6.25
N GLY A 198 -0.15 -12.53 -6.04
CA GLY A 198 0.45 -12.86 -4.76
C GLY A 198 0.98 -11.65 -3.98
N PHE A 199 1.31 -10.53 -4.64
CA PHE A 199 1.80 -9.32 -3.95
C PHE A 199 0.92 -8.83 -2.79
N PRO A 200 -0.43 -8.95 -2.83
CA PRO A 200 -1.26 -8.51 -1.71
C PRO A 200 -1.01 -9.30 -0.42
N LEU A 201 -0.43 -10.51 -0.53
CA LEU A 201 -0.16 -11.41 0.58
C LEU A 201 1.23 -11.23 1.20
N PHE A 202 2.12 -10.42 0.62
CA PHE A 202 3.50 -10.27 1.11
C PHE A 202 3.58 -9.62 2.49
N TYR A 203 2.88 -8.48 2.70
CA TYR A 203 2.85 -7.84 4.02
C TYR A 203 2.16 -8.72 5.08
N PRO A 204 1.00 -9.36 4.78
CA PRO A 204 0.44 -10.37 5.68
C PRO A 204 1.40 -11.49 6.05
N ALA A 205 2.18 -12.03 5.11
CA ALA A 205 3.13 -13.09 5.39
C ALA A 205 4.20 -12.64 6.38
N ILE A 206 4.82 -11.49 6.12
CA ILE A 206 5.84 -10.91 7.00
C ILE A 206 5.23 -10.57 8.37
N ALA A 207 4.03 -10.01 8.39
CA ALA A 207 3.35 -9.61 9.63
C ALA A 207 2.88 -10.80 10.49
N ALA A 208 2.44 -11.88 9.86
CA ALA A 208 1.94 -13.07 10.53
C ALA A 208 3.08 -14.01 10.98
N GLU A 209 4.16 -14.10 10.20
CA GLU A 209 5.21 -15.10 10.40
C GLU A 209 6.60 -14.52 10.71
N GLY A 210 6.78 -13.20 10.63
CA GLY A 210 8.08 -12.58 10.91
C GLY A 210 9.15 -12.88 9.86
N THR A 211 8.77 -13.32 8.66
CA THR A 211 9.68 -13.86 7.66
C THR A 211 10.39 -12.77 6.85
N ASP A 212 11.42 -13.17 6.09
CA ASP A 212 12.14 -12.26 5.19
C ASP A 212 11.48 -12.19 3.80
N ALA A 213 11.89 -11.21 2.98
CA ALA A 213 11.23 -10.91 1.70
C ALA A 213 11.09 -12.12 0.76
N PHE A 214 12.14 -12.94 0.62
CA PHE A 214 12.11 -14.08 -0.29
C PHE A 214 11.13 -15.16 0.18
N ASP A 215 11.06 -15.40 1.49
CA ASP A 215 10.11 -16.36 2.06
C ASP A 215 8.67 -15.84 1.93
N ALA A 216 8.45 -14.54 2.17
CA ALA A 216 7.16 -13.90 1.96
C ALA A 216 6.67 -13.99 0.50
N ILE A 217 7.57 -13.76 -0.47
CA ILE A 217 7.27 -13.94 -1.90
C ILE A 217 6.94 -15.41 -2.19
N SER A 218 7.76 -16.33 -1.71
CA SER A 218 7.59 -17.78 -1.91
C SER A 218 6.22 -18.26 -1.40
N ARG A 219 5.82 -17.84 -0.20
CA ARG A 219 4.49 -18.14 0.37
C ARG A 219 3.36 -17.50 -0.42
N GLY A 220 3.49 -16.22 -0.76
CA GLY A 220 2.51 -15.51 -1.58
C GLY A 220 2.27 -16.22 -2.91
N PHE A 221 3.32 -16.68 -3.58
CA PHE A 221 3.20 -17.43 -4.84
C PHE A 221 2.63 -18.82 -4.60
N SER A 222 3.14 -19.54 -3.61
CA SER A 222 2.74 -20.91 -3.31
C SER A 222 1.25 -21.01 -2.96
N TYR A 223 0.72 -20.06 -2.19
CA TYR A 223 -0.69 -20.06 -1.79
C TYR A 223 -1.62 -19.80 -2.97
N ILE A 224 -1.25 -18.86 -3.85
CA ILE A 224 -2.01 -18.57 -5.07
C ILE A 224 -1.98 -19.77 -6.02
N TYR A 225 -0.80 -20.37 -6.25
CA TYR A 225 -0.66 -21.48 -7.19
C TYR A 225 -1.24 -22.81 -6.69
N SER A 226 -1.20 -23.05 -5.38
CA SER A 226 -1.73 -24.28 -4.80
C SER A 226 -3.26 -24.28 -4.74
N ARG A 227 -3.88 -23.10 -4.51
CA ARG A 227 -5.34 -22.98 -4.31
C ARG A 227 -5.93 -21.78 -5.06
N PRO A 228 -5.76 -21.67 -6.39
CA PRO A 228 -6.15 -20.47 -7.16
C PRO A 228 -7.64 -20.15 -7.03
N TRP A 229 -8.51 -21.16 -6.98
CA TRP A 229 -9.95 -20.96 -6.84
C TRP A 229 -10.36 -20.43 -5.47
N HIS A 230 -9.65 -20.82 -4.40
CA HIS A 230 -9.91 -20.28 -3.07
C HIS A 230 -9.43 -18.83 -3.00
N ALA A 231 -8.23 -18.55 -3.52
CA ALA A 231 -7.70 -17.20 -3.60
C ALA A 231 -8.65 -16.27 -4.38
N LEU A 232 -9.15 -16.71 -5.54
CA LEU A 232 -10.11 -15.96 -6.34
C LEU A 232 -11.44 -15.75 -5.60
N ALA A 233 -12.00 -16.79 -4.97
CA ALA A 233 -13.25 -16.69 -4.22
C ALA A 233 -13.13 -15.72 -3.03
N TYR A 234 -12.06 -15.84 -2.24
CA TYR A 234 -11.82 -14.97 -1.08
C TYR A 234 -11.60 -13.53 -1.51
N THR A 235 -10.82 -13.30 -2.57
CA THR A 235 -10.61 -11.94 -3.11
C THR A 235 -11.92 -11.36 -3.65
N THR A 236 -12.76 -12.17 -4.30
CA THR A 236 -14.07 -11.74 -4.78
C THR A 236 -14.98 -11.33 -3.62
N VAL A 237 -15.05 -12.14 -2.57
CA VAL A 237 -15.83 -11.81 -1.36
C VAL A 237 -15.30 -10.53 -0.71
N MET A 238 -13.97 -10.38 -0.58
CA MET A 238 -13.33 -9.17 -0.06
C MET A 238 -13.73 -7.94 -0.87
N LEU A 239 -13.71 -8.01 -2.21
CA LEU A 239 -14.04 -6.89 -3.09
C LEU A 239 -15.53 -6.53 -3.00
N VAL A 240 -16.44 -7.51 -3.04
CA VAL A 240 -17.88 -7.26 -2.94
C VAL A 240 -18.23 -6.66 -1.58
N HIS A 241 -17.75 -7.28 -0.50
CA HIS A 241 -17.98 -6.77 0.85
C HIS A 241 -17.33 -5.40 1.05
N GLY A 242 -16.14 -5.18 0.49
CA GLY A 242 -15.43 -3.91 0.54
C GLY A 242 -16.13 -2.79 -0.23
N ALA A 243 -16.73 -3.11 -1.38
CA ALA A 243 -17.53 -2.14 -2.13
C ALA A 243 -18.79 -1.72 -1.35
N ILE A 244 -19.48 -2.68 -0.74
CA ILE A 244 -20.66 -2.40 0.10
C ILE A 244 -20.27 -1.57 1.32
N SER A 245 -19.20 -1.95 2.02
CA SER A 245 -18.76 -1.22 3.21
C SER A 245 -18.23 0.18 2.88
N ALA A 246 -17.45 0.32 1.81
CA ALA A 246 -16.99 1.62 1.34
C ALA A 246 -18.15 2.51 0.90
N ALA A 247 -19.17 1.96 0.23
CA ALA A 247 -20.38 2.70 -0.13
C ALA A 247 -21.13 3.19 1.13
N PHE A 248 -21.25 2.36 2.16
CA PHE A 248 -21.83 2.77 3.44
C PHE A 248 -21.04 3.88 4.13
N ILE A 249 -19.71 3.74 4.22
CA ILE A 249 -18.83 4.75 4.84
C ILE A 249 -18.85 6.06 4.04
N ASN A 250 -18.87 6.00 2.70
CA ASN A 250 -18.99 7.18 1.86
C ASN A 250 -20.37 7.84 2.01
N ALA A 251 -21.46 7.08 2.04
CA ALA A 251 -22.80 7.62 2.27
C ALA A 251 -22.90 8.30 3.66
N PHE A 252 -22.32 7.68 4.69
CA PHE A 252 -22.24 8.28 6.02
C PHE A 252 -21.40 9.56 6.03
N GLY A 253 -20.24 9.56 5.38
CA GLY A 253 -19.38 10.75 5.23
C GLY A 253 -20.07 11.89 4.47
N LEU A 254 -20.76 11.59 3.36
CA LEU A 254 -21.57 12.55 2.61
C LEU A 254 -22.76 13.06 3.45
N GLY A 255 -23.38 12.20 4.26
CA GLY A 255 -24.41 12.59 5.21
C GLY A 255 -23.89 13.57 6.27
N MET A 256 -22.72 13.30 6.85
CA MET A 256 -22.05 14.21 7.78
C MET A 256 -21.70 15.55 7.13
N LEU A 257 -21.18 15.53 5.90
CA LEU A 257 -20.94 16.73 5.11
C LEU A 257 -22.22 17.51 4.87
N ALA A 258 -23.32 16.87 4.48
CA ALA A 258 -24.59 17.54 4.24
C ALA A 258 -25.14 18.19 5.53
N VAL A 259 -25.12 17.45 6.65
CA VAL A 259 -25.58 17.96 7.96
C VAL A 259 -24.71 19.12 8.46
N THR A 260 -23.44 19.19 8.05
CA THR A 260 -22.53 20.28 8.41
C THR A 260 -22.65 21.48 7.47
N CYS A 261 -22.58 21.24 6.16
CA CYS A 261 -22.53 22.26 5.12
C CYS A 261 -23.88 22.95 4.91
N LEU A 262 -25.02 22.26 5.03
CA LEU A 262 -26.34 22.88 4.82
C LEU A 262 -26.63 23.97 5.86
N PRO A 263 -26.48 23.73 7.18
CA PRO A 263 -26.65 24.78 8.18
C PRO A 263 -25.58 25.89 8.07
N LEU A 264 -24.33 25.54 7.76
CA LEU A 264 -23.28 26.55 7.52
C LEU A 264 -23.63 27.47 6.37
N ARG A 265 -24.18 26.92 5.27
CA ARG A 265 -24.65 27.71 4.13
C ARG A 265 -25.78 28.67 4.52
N VAL A 266 -26.73 28.23 5.35
CA VAL A 266 -27.80 29.09 5.86
C VAL A 266 -27.25 30.20 6.77
N GLY A 267 -26.27 29.90 7.63
CA GLY A 267 -25.70 30.85 8.58
C GLY A 267 -24.74 31.88 7.96
N MET A 268 -23.84 31.43 7.07
CA MET A 268 -22.82 32.28 6.43
C MET A 268 -23.28 32.88 5.10
N GLY A 269 -24.36 32.36 4.50
CA GLY A 269 -24.89 32.84 3.23
C GLY A 269 -23.88 32.73 2.08
N PRO A 270 -23.77 33.74 1.20
CA PRO A 270 -22.90 33.72 0.01
C PRO A 270 -21.41 33.52 0.33
N ASN A 271 -20.98 33.81 1.56
CA ASN A 271 -19.59 33.58 1.97
C ASN A 271 -19.25 32.09 2.06
N PHE A 272 -20.21 31.23 2.41
CA PHE A 272 -19.97 29.78 2.42
C PHE A 272 -19.85 29.21 1.01
N ASP A 273 -20.64 29.73 0.07
CA ASP A 273 -20.54 29.31 -1.34
C ASP A 273 -19.13 29.61 -1.89
N ARG A 274 -18.56 30.79 -1.57
CA ARG A 274 -17.16 31.11 -1.92
C ARG A 274 -16.14 30.19 -1.26
N VAL A 275 -16.36 29.81 0.01
CA VAL A 275 -15.50 28.84 0.71
C VAL A 275 -15.56 27.47 0.04
N LEU A 276 -16.75 27.06 -0.42
CA LEU A 276 -16.94 25.78 -1.12
C LEU A 276 -16.27 25.81 -2.51
N ASP A 277 -16.42 26.91 -3.26
CA ASP A 277 -15.74 27.10 -4.54
C ASP A 277 -14.22 26.99 -4.37
N PHE A 278 -13.67 27.57 -3.30
CA PHE A 278 -12.27 27.44 -2.96
C PHE A 278 -11.87 26.01 -2.56
N ALA A 279 -12.67 25.32 -1.74
CA ALA A 279 -12.43 23.92 -1.37
C ALA A 279 -12.45 22.97 -2.58
N LEU A 280 -13.19 23.33 -3.63
CA LEU A 280 -13.25 22.60 -4.89
C LEU A 280 -12.16 23.03 -5.89
N GLY A 281 -11.32 24.01 -5.54
CA GLY A 281 -10.29 24.57 -6.43
C GLY A 281 -10.83 25.47 -7.55
N GLN A 282 -12.07 25.96 -7.43
CA GLN A 282 -12.74 26.83 -8.41
C GLN A 282 -12.57 28.33 -8.11
N ALA A 283 -12.17 28.69 -6.90
CA ALA A 283 -11.88 30.06 -6.49
C ALA A 283 -10.48 30.17 -5.89
N SER A 284 -9.84 31.32 -6.09
CA SER A 284 -8.51 31.61 -5.55
C SER A 284 -8.58 32.27 -4.16
N TYR A 285 -7.47 32.28 -3.44
CA TYR A 285 -7.39 32.89 -2.11
C TYR A 285 -7.56 34.41 -2.17
N ASP A 286 -6.98 35.07 -3.16
CA ASP A 286 -7.07 36.51 -3.39
C ASP A 286 -8.50 36.90 -3.75
N ASN A 287 -9.23 36.06 -4.50
CA ASN A 287 -10.66 36.27 -4.76
C ASN A 287 -11.50 36.26 -3.47
N LEU A 288 -11.16 35.39 -2.51
CA LEU A 288 -11.80 35.35 -1.19
C LEU A 288 -11.45 36.57 -0.34
N VAL A 289 -10.16 36.96 -0.32
CA VAL A 289 -9.69 38.12 0.44
C VAL A 289 -10.27 39.42 -0.13
N ALA A 290 -10.38 39.53 -1.45
CA ALA A 290 -11.03 40.66 -2.10
C ALA A 290 -12.52 40.73 -1.75
N ALA A 291 -13.20 39.59 -1.63
CA ALA A 291 -14.63 39.53 -1.34
C ALA A 291 -15.00 39.75 0.14
N GLY A 292 -14.15 39.31 1.08
CA GLY A 292 -14.50 39.28 2.51
C GLY A 292 -13.34 39.54 3.47
N GLY A 293 -12.21 40.05 2.96
CA GLY A 293 -11.00 40.30 3.72
C GLY A 293 -10.27 39.02 4.14
N THR A 294 -9.19 39.20 4.89
CA THR A 294 -8.36 38.10 5.40
C THR A 294 -9.13 37.15 6.32
N GLY A 295 -10.18 37.62 7.00
CA GLY A 295 -11.05 36.79 7.83
C GLY A 295 -11.77 35.70 7.03
N LEU A 296 -12.27 36.03 5.84
CA LEU A 296 -12.89 35.03 4.95
C LEU A 296 -11.86 34.06 4.38
N GLY A 297 -10.67 34.56 4.02
CA GLY A 297 -9.55 33.72 3.57
C GLY A 297 -9.14 32.66 4.60
N TRP A 298 -8.92 33.07 5.86
CA TRP A 298 -8.60 32.13 6.95
C TRP A 298 -9.72 31.15 7.24
N SER A 299 -10.98 31.61 7.19
CA SER A 299 -12.14 30.74 7.34
C SER A 299 -12.18 29.67 6.25
N ALA A 300 -11.88 30.04 5.00
CA ALA A 300 -11.85 29.12 3.88
C ALA A 300 -10.79 28.03 4.05
N ILE A 301 -9.57 28.39 4.47
CA ILE A 301 -8.47 27.43 4.71
C ILE A 301 -8.85 26.44 5.81
N LEU A 302 -9.34 26.92 6.96
CA LEU A 302 -9.69 26.07 8.09
C LEU A 302 -10.84 25.12 7.74
N ILE A 303 -11.93 25.64 7.16
CA ILE A 303 -13.08 24.81 6.77
C ILE A 303 -12.66 23.77 5.74
N THR A 304 -11.93 24.17 4.70
CA THR A 304 -11.44 23.25 3.65
C THR A 304 -10.57 22.15 4.24
N SER A 305 -9.71 22.47 5.22
CA SER A 305 -8.85 21.49 5.88
C SER A 305 -9.68 20.41 6.61
N TRP A 306 -10.76 20.80 7.29
CA TRP A 306 -11.69 19.86 7.93
C TRP A 306 -12.47 19.01 6.92
N LEU A 307 -12.90 19.61 5.80
CA LEU A 307 -13.58 18.89 4.72
C LEU A 307 -12.67 17.81 4.11
N TYR A 308 -11.40 18.16 3.81
CA TYR A 308 -10.43 17.19 3.30
C TYR A 308 -10.03 16.15 4.33
N LEU A 309 -9.97 16.49 5.63
CA LEU A 309 -9.73 15.49 6.68
C LEU A 309 -10.85 14.43 6.69
N LEU A 310 -12.11 14.86 6.59
CA LEU A 310 -13.25 13.94 6.54
C LEU A 310 -13.22 13.06 5.28
N ALA A 311 -12.88 13.63 4.12
CA ALA A 311 -12.67 12.86 2.89
C ALA A 311 -11.46 11.90 2.99
N GLY A 312 -10.38 12.33 3.64
CA GLY A 312 -9.20 11.50 3.88
C GLY A 312 -9.49 10.31 4.79
N LEU A 313 -10.42 10.44 5.73
CA LEU A 313 -10.85 9.34 6.60
C LEU A 313 -11.57 8.23 5.83
N THR A 314 -12.32 8.54 4.77
CA THR A 314 -12.96 7.49 3.94
C THR A 314 -11.92 6.72 3.13
N LEU A 315 -10.90 7.40 2.61
CA LEU A 315 -9.74 6.77 1.99
C LEU A 315 -8.95 5.91 3.00
N ALA A 316 -8.71 6.43 4.19
CA ALA A 316 -8.02 5.71 5.26
C ALA A 316 -8.76 4.42 5.66
N TYR A 317 -10.10 4.45 5.67
CA TYR A 317 -10.92 3.26 5.86
C TYR A 317 -10.69 2.23 4.75
N ALA A 318 -10.74 2.64 3.48
CA ALA A 318 -10.52 1.72 2.36
C ALA A 318 -9.16 1.03 2.42
N LEU A 319 -8.12 1.80 2.75
CA LEU A 319 -6.75 1.30 2.93
C LEU A 319 -6.61 0.35 4.13
N SER A 320 -7.19 0.71 5.29
CA SER A 320 -7.24 -0.14 6.50
C SER A 320 -7.99 -1.45 6.23
N TYR A 321 -9.11 -1.36 5.52
CA TYR A 321 -9.94 -2.50 5.13
C TYR A 321 -9.19 -3.45 4.21
N LEU A 322 -8.59 -2.92 3.14
CA LEU A 322 -7.82 -3.70 2.19
C LEU A 322 -6.73 -4.49 2.92
N GLN A 323 -5.92 -3.83 3.75
CA GLN A 323 -4.81 -4.50 4.41
C GLN A 323 -5.28 -5.52 5.44
N SER A 324 -6.32 -5.20 6.22
CA SER A 324 -6.89 -6.13 7.22
C SER A 324 -7.48 -7.38 6.57
N GLN A 325 -8.16 -7.22 5.43
CA GLN A 325 -8.75 -8.35 4.70
C GLN A 325 -7.69 -9.21 4.03
N LEU A 326 -6.65 -8.60 3.46
CA LEU A 326 -5.53 -9.35 2.92
C LEU A 326 -4.85 -10.19 3.99
N THR A 327 -4.75 -9.68 5.23
CA THR A 327 -4.31 -10.48 6.38
C THR A 327 -5.25 -11.64 6.68
N MET A 328 -6.57 -11.42 6.69
CA MET A 328 -7.53 -12.52 6.86
C MET A 328 -7.42 -13.58 5.76
N ILE A 329 -7.31 -13.16 4.50
CA ILE A 329 -7.15 -14.04 3.34
C ILE A 329 -5.85 -14.85 3.47
N TYR A 330 -4.76 -14.22 3.89
CA TYR A 330 -3.49 -14.90 4.13
C TYR A 330 -3.66 -16.05 5.13
N PHE A 331 -4.28 -15.77 6.28
CA PHE A 331 -4.52 -16.80 7.29
C PHE A 331 -5.44 -17.92 6.79
N LEU A 332 -6.51 -17.59 6.06
CA LEU A 332 -7.42 -18.59 5.47
C LEU A 332 -6.74 -19.46 4.41
N LEU A 333 -5.85 -18.89 3.59
CA LEU A 333 -5.08 -19.65 2.60
C LEU A 333 -4.01 -20.50 3.28
N ARG A 334 -3.28 -19.94 4.25
CA ARG A 334 -2.29 -20.64 5.08
C ARG A 334 -2.89 -21.87 5.76
N GLN A 335 -4.08 -21.74 6.35
CA GLN A 335 -4.78 -22.88 6.95
C GLN A 335 -5.15 -23.97 5.93
N ARG A 336 -5.39 -23.61 4.66
CA ARG A 336 -5.80 -24.55 3.60
C ARG A 336 -4.64 -25.21 2.86
N VAL A 337 -3.47 -24.58 2.88
CA VAL A 337 -2.26 -25.07 2.20
C VAL A 337 -1.31 -25.74 3.19
N ASP A 338 -1.06 -25.10 4.34
CA ASP A 338 -0.07 -25.53 5.32
C ASP A 338 -0.71 -26.18 6.57
N GLU A 339 -2.04 -26.22 6.66
CA GLU A 339 -2.80 -26.76 7.80
C GLU A 339 -2.48 -26.08 9.15
N LEU A 340 -1.88 -24.88 9.10
CA LEU A 340 -1.55 -24.07 10.27
C LEU A 340 -2.81 -23.39 10.83
N PRO A 341 -3.04 -23.44 12.16
CA PRO A 341 -4.20 -22.80 12.76
C PRO A 341 -4.12 -21.28 12.68
N MET A 342 -5.28 -20.63 12.54
CA MET A 342 -5.41 -19.17 12.51
C MET A 342 -4.84 -18.50 13.76
N THR A 343 -4.75 -19.22 14.88
CA THR A 343 -4.29 -18.71 16.18
C THR A 343 -2.79 -18.50 16.29
N TYR A 344 -2.01 -19.00 15.33
CA TYR A 344 -0.56 -18.88 15.36
C TYR A 344 -0.10 -17.61 14.65
N VAL A 345 0.48 -16.70 15.42
CA VAL A 345 1.16 -15.49 14.93
C VAL A 345 2.54 -15.42 15.56
N TYR A 346 3.54 -15.06 14.75
CA TYR A 346 4.92 -14.88 15.20
C TYR A 346 5.01 -13.87 16.34
N GLU A 347 5.75 -14.19 17.41
CA GLU A 347 6.03 -13.29 18.52
C GLU A 347 7.52 -13.18 18.79
N GLU A 348 8.02 -11.94 18.78
CA GLU A 348 9.44 -11.67 19.03
C GLU A 348 9.87 -12.08 20.44
N ARG A 349 8.96 -12.01 21.42
CA ARG A 349 9.24 -12.36 22.81
C ARG A 349 9.56 -13.85 22.98
N GLU A 350 8.88 -14.72 22.23
CA GLU A 350 9.12 -16.17 22.30
C GLU A 350 10.48 -16.53 21.67
N GLU A 351 10.93 -15.82 20.63
CA GLU A 351 12.28 -15.99 20.07
C GLU A 351 13.38 -15.44 20.97
N GLU A 352 13.19 -14.27 21.59
CA GLU A 352 14.17 -13.72 22.54
C GLU A 352 14.29 -14.61 23.79
N GLU A 353 13.16 -15.12 24.31
CA GLU A 353 13.15 -16.08 25.42
C GLU A 353 13.74 -17.44 25.00
N SER A 354 13.46 -17.94 23.79
CA SER A 354 14.07 -19.16 23.26
C SER A 354 15.57 -19.02 22.97
N ALA A 355 16.01 -17.86 22.47
CA ALA A 355 17.41 -17.55 22.20
C ALA A 355 18.19 -17.36 23.51
N ALA A 356 17.56 -16.73 24.52
CA ALA A 356 18.12 -16.62 25.87
C ALA A 356 18.20 -17.98 26.58
N ALA A 357 17.16 -18.82 26.46
CA ALA A 357 17.13 -20.17 27.05
C ALA A 357 18.10 -21.15 26.35
N GLY A 358 18.34 -20.99 25.06
CA GLY A 358 19.33 -21.79 24.30
C GLY A 358 20.79 -21.46 24.58
N GLY A 359 21.07 -20.47 25.43
CA GLY A 359 22.42 -20.07 25.86
C GLY A 359 23.01 -20.90 27.00
N GLU A 360 22.20 -21.63 27.76
CA GLU A 360 22.68 -22.60 28.75
C GLU A 360 22.79 -23.98 28.10
N LYS A 361 23.99 -24.28 27.58
CA LYS A 361 24.39 -25.68 27.39
C LYS A 361 24.23 -26.40 28.74
N PRO A 362 23.56 -27.55 28.83
CA PRO A 362 23.63 -28.38 30.02
C PRO A 362 25.11 -28.74 30.23
N ALA A 363 25.67 -28.25 31.33
CA ALA A 363 26.96 -28.70 31.81
C ALA A 363 26.90 -30.23 31.92
N GLU A 364 27.81 -30.88 31.22
CA GLU A 364 28.11 -32.29 31.32
C GLU A 364 28.44 -32.58 32.80
N ALA A 365 27.43 -33.00 33.55
CA ALA A 365 27.58 -33.43 34.92
C ALA A 365 28.31 -34.77 34.92
N ALA A 366 29.63 -34.66 35.05
CA ALA A 366 30.53 -35.56 35.75
C ALA A 366 29.96 -36.96 36.04
N LYS A 367 30.32 -37.92 35.18
CA LYS A 367 30.58 -39.28 35.65
C LYS A 367 31.84 -39.24 36.50
N ASP A 368 31.68 -39.26 37.81
CA ASP A 368 32.72 -39.78 38.69
C ASP A 368 32.12 -40.62 39.82
N GLY A 369 32.77 -41.76 40.08
CA GLY A 369 32.82 -42.42 41.38
C GLY A 369 31.73 -43.42 41.73
N GLY A 370 32.02 -44.72 41.55
CA GLY A 370 31.24 -45.77 42.24
C GLY A 370 31.59 -47.21 41.93
N ALA A 371 32.86 -47.61 42.02
CA ALA A 371 33.25 -49.01 42.07
C ALA A 371 32.74 -49.67 43.37
N LYS A 372 31.99 -50.77 43.24
CA LYS A 372 32.19 -52.04 43.98
C LYS A 372 31.33 -53.14 43.41
#